data_AF-A0A9W8QRZ9-F1
#
_entry.id   AF-A0A9W8QRZ9-F1
#
_cell.length_a   1.000
_cell.length_b   1.000
_cell.length_c   1.000
_cell.angle_alpha   90.00
_cell.angle_beta   90.00
_cell.angle_gamma   90.00
#
_symmetry.space_group_name_H-M   'P 1'
#
loop_
_entity.id
_entity.type
_entity.pdbx_description
1 polymer ?
#
loop_
_entity_poly.entity_id
_entity_poly.type
_entity_poly.pdbx_seq_one_letter_code
_entity_poly.pdbx_strand_id
1 'polypeptide(L)'
;MPCSRCSSRGVQCKMMEGAKKCGLCTRLGRPCDVSGVPLHCLSRVTEEDKRLEVEEAEAESRLLARREALRQAQREFDASFDALESLRRKRRVLKSQGEAMIHSVPDPSEDFAEVGREASEASLGPQSLVHSDVIDWSAIGVDWASLRLGDDFSDVGLLVPPTGEVVGESSSANVEH
;
A
#
# COMPACT_ATOMS: atom_id res chain seq x y z
N MET A 1 -10.28 -52.19 18.80
CA MET A 1 -9.86 -53.55 19.23
C MET A 1 -11.08 -54.40 19.57
N PRO A 2 -11.11 -55.69 19.21
CA PRO A 2 -12.14 -56.61 19.67
C PRO A 2 -11.95 -56.96 21.14
N CYS A 3 -13.04 -57.24 21.84
CA CYS A 3 -12.97 -57.70 23.23
C CYS A 3 -12.46 -59.14 23.28
N SER A 4 -11.82 -59.55 24.39
CA SER A 4 -11.23 -60.88 24.55
C SER A 4 -12.21 -61.99 24.18
N ARG A 5 -13.50 -61.81 24.49
CA ARG A 5 -14.56 -62.78 24.20
C ARG A 5 -15.01 -62.82 22.74
N CYS A 6 -15.02 -61.68 22.06
CA CYS A 6 -15.27 -61.63 20.62
C CYS A 6 -14.08 -62.21 19.85
N SER A 7 -12.86 -61.90 20.31
CA SER A 7 -11.61 -62.44 19.76
C SER A 7 -11.53 -63.97 19.93
N SER A 8 -11.82 -64.50 21.13
CA SER A 8 -11.80 -65.94 21.39
C SER A 8 -12.84 -66.73 20.60
N ARG A 9 -13.92 -66.07 20.16
CA ARG A 9 -15.00 -66.68 19.36
C ARG A 9 -14.86 -66.41 17.86
N GLY A 10 -13.85 -65.65 17.43
CA GLY A 10 -13.67 -65.28 16.03
C GLY A 10 -14.80 -64.43 15.45
N VAL A 11 -15.56 -63.69 16.29
CA VAL A 11 -16.70 -62.88 15.84
C VAL A 11 -16.38 -61.39 15.86
N GLN A 12 -17.02 -60.64 14.98
CA GLN A 12 -16.82 -59.19 14.87
C GLN A 12 -17.35 -58.48 16.12
N CYS A 13 -16.45 -57.83 16.86
CA CYS A 13 -16.80 -57.04 18.04
C CYS A 13 -17.39 -55.68 17.63
N LYS A 14 -18.72 -55.58 17.57
CA LYS A 14 -19.41 -54.32 17.28
C LYS A 14 -19.81 -53.62 18.59
N MET A 15 -19.28 -52.43 18.82
CA MET A 15 -19.64 -51.55 19.94
C MET A 15 -20.70 -50.56 19.46
N MET A 16 -21.75 -50.37 20.25
CA MET A 16 -22.81 -49.40 19.95
C MET A 16 -22.42 -48.03 20.53
N GLU A 17 -22.81 -46.95 19.86
CA GLU A 17 -22.58 -45.59 20.38
C GLU A 17 -23.25 -45.41 21.75
N GLY A 18 -22.52 -44.77 22.69
CA GLY A 18 -22.96 -44.57 24.08
C GLY A 18 -22.98 -45.83 24.96
N ALA A 19 -22.76 -47.02 24.41
CA ALA A 19 -22.79 -48.27 25.17
C ALA A 19 -21.41 -48.65 25.74
N LYS A 20 -21.36 -49.03 27.01
CA LYS A 20 -20.16 -49.55 27.69
C LYS A 20 -19.81 -51.00 27.30
N LYS A 21 -20.65 -51.65 26.47
CA LYS A 21 -20.54 -53.07 26.12
C LYS A 21 -20.74 -53.27 24.62
N CYS A 22 -20.02 -54.22 24.04
CA CYS A 22 -20.26 -54.64 22.66
C CYS A 22 -21.57 -55.42 22.54
N GLY A 23 -22.18 -55.43 21.36
CA GLY A 23 -23.49 -56.04 21.12
C GLY A 23 -23.56 -57.55 21.42
N LEU A 24 -22.43 -58.26 21.42
CA LEU A 24 -22.36 -59.65 21.87
C LEU A 24 -22.44 -59.73 23.41
N CYS A 25 -21.62 -58.97 24.13
CA CYS A 25 -21.62 -58.96 25.58
C CYS A 25 -22.94 -58.43 26.16
N THR A 26 -23.58 -57.47 25.48
CA THR A 26 -24.92 -56.97 25.83
C THR A 26 -25.96 -58.09 25.73
N ARG A 27 -25.99 -58.84 24.61
CA ARG A 27 -26.91 -59.98 24.44
C ARG A 27 -26.70 -61.10 25.45
N LEU A 28 -25.46 -61.30 25.89
CA LEU A 28 -25.10 -62.33 26.86
C LEU A 28 -25.20 -61.89 28.33
N GLY A 29 -25.49 -60.61 28.60
CA GLY A 29 -25.55 -60.08 29.96
C GLY A 29 -24.21 -60.13 30.72
N ARG A 30 -23.08 -60.17 30.02
CA ARG A 30 -21.74 -60.30 30.62
C ARG A 30 -20.96 -58.97 30.58
N PRO A 31 -19.94 -58.78 31.45
CA PRO A 31 -19.05 -57.63 31.35
C PRO A 31 -18.25 -57.68 30.04
N CYS A 32 -17.98 -56.50 29.48
CA CYS A 32 -17.15 -56.30 28.29
C CYS A 32 -15.87 -55.60 28.73
N ASP A 33 -14.74 -56.14 28.30
CA ASP A 33 -13.38 -55.67 28.60
C ASP A 33 -12.89 -54.59 27.63
N VAL A 34 -13.64 -54.30 26.56
CA VAL A 34 -13.34 -53.17 25.68
C VAL A 34 -13.93 -51.89 26.24
N SER A 35 -13.05 -50.97 26.66
CA SER A 35 -13.33 -49.54 26.66
C SER A 35 -12.83 -49.00 25.31
N GLY A 36 -13.73 -48.68 24.39
CA GLY A 36 -13.28 -48.28 23.06
C GLY A 36 -14.37 -47.65 22.24
N VAL A 37 -14.20 -46.36 21.97
CA VAL A 37 -14.85 -45.64 20.89
C VAL A 37 -14.84 -46.54 19.64
N PRO A 38 -15.97 -46.73 18.95
CA PRO A 38 -16.01 -47.56 17.75
C PRO A 38 -14.96 -47.10 16.73
N LEU A 39 -14.24 -48.04 16.10
CA LEU A 39 -13.16 -47.71 15.15
C LEU A 39 -13.63 -46.84 13.96
N HIS A 40 -14.89 -46.99 13.56
CA HIS A 40 -15.48 -46.16 12.49
C HIS A 40 -15.72 -44.70 12.93
N CYS A 41 -15.95 -44.46 14.22
CA CYS A 41 -16.01 -43.09 14.74
C CYS A 41 -14.61 -42.47 14.72
N LEU A 42 -13.56 -43.25 15.03
CA LEU A 42 -12.19 -42.76 14.99
C LEU A 42 -11.73 -42.40 13.57
N SER A 43 -12.02 -43.23 12.56
CA SER A 43 -11.66 -42.91 11.18
C SER A 43 -12.34 -41.63 10.68
N ARG A 44 -13.64 -41.49 10.97
CA ARG A 44 -14.40 -40.27 10.64
C ARG A 44 -13.83 -39.04 11.35
N VAL A 45 -13.49 -39.15 12.63
CA VAL A 45 -12.86 -38.04 13.37
C VAL A 45 -11.52 -37.67 12.74
N THR A 46 -10.67 -38.64 12.38
CA THR A 46 -9.37 -38.33 11.76
C THR A 46 -9.48 -37.77 10.35
N GLU A 47 -10.53 -38.12 9.60
CA GLU A 47 -10.79 -37.54 8.28
C GLU A 47 -11.27 -36.10 8.39
N GLU A 48 -12.18 -35.84 9.33
CA GLU A 48 -12.65 -34.48 9.63
C GLU A 48 -11.53 -33.58 10.16
N ASP A 49 -10.67 -34.11 11.04
CA ASP A 49 -9.50 -33.40 11.58
C ASP A 49 -8.56 -32.96 10.44
N LYS A 50 -8.20 -33.88 9.54
CA LYS A 50 -7.40 -33.56 8.35
C LYS A 50 -8.07 -32.55 7.42
N ARG A 51 -9.39 -32.62 7.26
CA ARG A 51 -10.12 -31.63 6.45
C ARG A 51 -10.00 -30.25 7.07
N LEU A 52 -10.17 -30.16 8.39
CA LEU A 52 -10.05 -28.91 9.15
C LEU A 52 -8.62 -28.36 9.10
N GLU A 53 -7.59 -29.20 9.21
CA GLU A 53 -6.18 -28.78 9.08
C GLU A 53 -5.92 -28.10 7.71
N VAL A 54 -6.49 -28.65 6.63
CA VAL A 54 -6.36 -28.04 5.29
C VAL A 54 -7.11 -26.72 5.21
N GLU A 55 -8.36 -26.68 5.69
CA GLU A 55 -9.17 -25.45 5.72
C GLU A 55 -8.50 -24.34 6.56
N GLU A 56 -7.87 -24.70 7.68
CA GLU A 56 -7.11 -23.80 8.54
C GLU A 56 -5.88 -23.25 7.81
N ALA A 57 -5.06 -24.11 7.18
CA ALA A 57 -3.89 -23.67 6.42
C ALA A 57 -4.27 -22.74 5.24
N GLU A 58 -5.40 -23.00 4.56
CA GLU A 58 -5.93 -22.12 3.53
C GLU A 58 -6.44 -20.79 4.09
N ALA A 59 -7.05 -20.78 5.28
CA ALA A 59 -7.45 -19.56 5.96
C ALA A 59 -6.23 -18.73 6.40
N GLU A 60 -5.21 -19.37 6.96
CA GLU A 60 -3.95 -18.73 7.37
C GLU A 60 -3.22 -18.09 6.19
N SER A 61 -3.07 -18.82 5.07
CA SER A 61 -2.42 -18.28 3.87
C SER A 61 -3.16 -17.05 3.32
N ARG A 62 -4.50 -17.07 3.30
CA ARG A 62 -5.33 -15.92 2.91
C ARG A 62 -5.15 -14.74 3.87
N LEU A 63 -5.07 -14.99 5.18
CA LEU A 63 -4.84 -13.95 6.18
C LEU A 63 -3.45 -13.33 6.02
N LEU A 64 -2.42 -14.13 5.78
CA LEU A 64 -1.05 -13.64 5.55
C LEU A 64 -0.98 -12.76 4.29
N ALA A 65 -1.60 -13.18 3.19
CA ALA A 65 -1.67 -12.39 1.97
C ALA A 65 -2.37 -11.04 2.19
N ARG A 66 -3.52 -11.03 2.88
CA ARG A 66 -4.24 -9.80 3.23
C ARG A 66 -3.43 -8.89 4.14
N ARG A 67 -2.72 -9.44 5.12
CA ARG A 67 -1.85 -8.68 6.03
C ARG A 67 -0.73 -7.99 5.27
N GLU A 68 -0.15 -8.66 4.28
CA GLU A 68 0.91 -8.06 3.46
C GLU A 68 0.37 -6.96 2.55
N ALA A 69 -0.77 -7.18 1.89
CA ALA A 69 -1.43 -6.13 1.11
C ALA A 69 -1.77 -4.89 1.97
N LEU A 70 -2.24 -5.09 3.21
CA LEU A 70 -2.52 -3.99 4.13
C LEU A 70 -1.23 -3.21 4.49
N ARG A 71 -0.11 -3.90 4.70
CA ARG A 71 1.18 -3.22 4.94
C ARG A 71 1.64 -2.39 3.76
N GLN A 72 1.44 -2.90 2.54
CA GLN A 72 1.79 -2.16 1.32
C GLN A 72 0.93 -0.90 1.20
N ALA A 73 -0.39 -1.04 1.34
CA ALA A 73 -1.32 0.09 1.34
C ALA A 73 -1.00 1.12 2.43
N GLN A 74 -0.60 0.69 3.62
CA GLN A 74 -0.19 1.61 4.68
C GLN A 74 1.08 2.39 4.30
N ARG A 75 2.08 1.75 3.70
CA ARG A 75 3.30 2.44 3.25
C ARG A 75 3.00 3.47 2.17
N GLU A 76 2.13 3.14 1.22
CA GLU A 76 1.69 4.08 0.17
C GLU A 76 0.94 5.27 0.77
N PHE A 77 0.05 5.00 1.73
CA PHE A 77 -0.65 6.04 2.47
C PHE A 77 0.34 6.97 3.20
N ASP A 78 1.27 6.42 3.96
CA ASP A 78 2.27 7.20 4.71
C ASP A 78 3.13 8.05 3.76
N ALA A 79 3.60 7.48 2.64
CA ALA A 79 4.36 8.21 1.63
C ALA A 79 3.55 9.36 1.00
N SER A 80 2.28 9.13 0.69
CA SER A 80 1.39 10.17 0.15
C SER A 80 1.13 11.29 1.16
N PHE A 81 1.05 10.93 2.45
CA PHE A 81 0.85 11.87 3.54
C PHE A 81 2.09 12.75 3.74
N ASP A 82 3.28 12.16 3.78
CA ASP A 82 4.56 12.88 3.89
C ASP A 82 4.78 13.84 2.71
N ALA A 83 4.43 13.41 1.49
CA ALA A 83 4.47 14.26 0.30
C ALA A 83 3.52 15.47 0.45
N LEU A 84 2.31 15.26 0.95
CA LEU A 84 1.35 16.33 1.20
C LEU A 84 1.85 17.30 2.28
N GLU A 85 2.41 16.80 3.37
CA GLU A 85 2.99 17.65 4.42
C GLU A 85 4.15 18.50 3.90
N SER A 86 5.01 17.90 3.07
CA SER A 86 6.11 18.59 2.41
C SER A 86 5.60 19.71 1.51
N LEU A 87 4.58 19.45 0.69
CA LEU A 87 3.93 20.47 -0.13
C LEU A 87 3.28 21.59 0.69
N ARG A 88 2.65 21.25 1.83
CA ARG A 88 2.10 22.25 2.76
C ARG A 88 3.19 23.10 3.39
N ARG A 89 4.35 22.52 3.72
CA ARG A 89 5.51 23.24 4.25
C ARG A 89 6.06 24.20 3.19
N LYS A 90 6.33 23.71 1.98
CA LYS A 90 6.81 24.53 0.84
C LYS A 90 5.87 25.71 0.58
N ARG A 91 4.56 25.47 0.55
CA ARG A 91 3.55 26.52 0.36
C ARG A 91 3.58 27.58 1.46
N ARG A 92 3.75 27.20 2.73
CA ARG A 92 3.86 28.15 3.85
C ARG A 92 5.08 29.05 3.69
N VAL A 93 6.22 28.47 3.33
CA VAL A 93 7.46 29.21 3.08
C VAL A 93 7.28 30.22 1.93
N LEU A 94 6.75 29.76 0.79
CA LEU A 94 6.49 30.63 -0.37
C LEU A 94 5.53 31.78 -0.03
N LYS A 95 4.48 31.51 0.75
CA LYS A 95 3.56 32.57 1.21
C LYS A 95 4.27 33.61 2.07
N SER A 96 5.02 33.18 3.08
CA SER A 96 5.77 34.11 3.93
C SER A 96 6.82 34.91 3.16
N GLN A 97 7.47 34.30 2.15
CA GLN A 97 8.43 34.99 1.29
C GLN A 97 7.74 36.01 0.38
N GLY A 98 6.62 35.65 -0.25
CA GLY A 98 5.83 36.58 -1.06
C GLY A 98 5.34 37.79 -0.26
N GLU A 99 4.90 37.57 0.98
CA GLU A 99 4.54 38.65 1.91
C GLU A 99 5.77 39.54 2.21
N ALA A 100 6.93 38.95 2.53
CA ALA A 100 8.16 39.70 2.78
C ALA A 100 8.60 40.54 1.56
N MET A 101 8.52 39.97 0.35
CA MET A 101 8.90 40.66 -0.89
C MET A 101 8.01 41.88 -1.16
N ILE A 102 6.69 41.75 -0.95
CA ILE A 102 5.76 42.88 -1.09
C ILE A 102 6.11 44.00 -0.11
N HIS A 103 6.54 43.66 1.11
CA HIS A 103 6.92 44.65 2.11
C HIS A 103 8.33 45.23 1.91
N SER A 104 9.18 44.61 1.09
CA SER A 104 10.56 45.04 0.85
C SER A 104 10.76 45.79 -0.47
N VAL A 105 9.72 46.01 -1.29
CA VAL A 105 9.83 46.88 -2.48
C VAL A 105 9.99 48.33 -2.00
N PRO A 106 11.16 48.98 -2.21
CA PRO A 106 11.33 50.39 -1.90
C PRO A 106 10.42 51.22 -2.80
N ASP A 107 9.86 52.31 -2.27
CA ASP A 107 9.02 53.23 -3.02
C ASP A 107 9.81 53.75 -4.24
N PRO A 108 9.32 53.54 -5.49
CA PRO A 108 10.04 53.97 -6.71
C PRO A 108 10.05 55.49 -6.90
N SER A 109 9.75 56.29 -5.88
CA SER A 109 9.69 57.74 -5.95
C SER A 109 10.97 58.44 -5.46
N GLU A 110 11.86 57.75 -4.73
CA GLU A 110 13.06 58.39 -4.16
C GLU A 110 14.37 58.14 -4.96
N ASP A 111 14.50 57.04 -5.71
CA ASP A 111 15.79 56.66 -6.34
C ASP A 111 15.94 56.99 -7.85
N PHE A 112 14.88 57.40 -8.55
CA PHE A 112 14.99 57.73 -9.99
C PHE A 112 15.43 59.17 -10.28
N ALA A 113 15.58 60.02 -9.25
CA ALA A 113 16.00 61.41 -9.45
C ALA A 113 17.52 61.55 -9.74
N GLU A 114 18.36 60.59 -9.33
CA GLU A 114 19.82 60.71 -9.42
C GLU A 114 20.41 60.00 -10.66
N VAL A 115 19.76 58.97 -11.21
CA VAL A 115 20.33 58.09 -12.26
C VAL A 115 20.11 58.61 -13.69
N GLY A 116 19.25 59.62 -13.88
CA GLY A 116 18.87 60.14 -15.21
C GLY A 116 19.97 60.90 -15.98
N ARG A 117 21.13 61.20 -15.38
CA ARG A 117 22.21 61.95 -16.07
C ARG A 117 23.34 61.10 -16.63
N GLU A 118 23.45 59.83 -16.26
CA GLU A 118 24.53 58.95 -16.76
C GLU A 118 24.08 57.99 -17.87
N ALA A 119 22.77 57.79 -18.05
CA ALA A 119 22.22 56.87 -19.06
C ALA A 119 22.14 57.46 -20.49
N SER A 120 22.59 58.70 -20.74
CA SER A 120 22.47 59.35 -22.06
C SER A 120 23.64 59.09 -23.02
N GLU A 121 24.66 58.32 -22.65
CA GLU A 121 25.82 58.04 -23.52
C GLU A 121 25.97 56.57 -23.97
N ALA A 122 25.10 55.66 -23.54
CA ALA A 122 25.19 54.26 -23.93
C ALA A 122 23.86 53.74 -24.49
N SER A 123 23.51 54.17 -25.70
CA SER A 123 22.45 53.54 -26.49
C SER A 123 23.08 52.94 -27.75
N LEU A 124 23.07 51.59 -27.84
CA LEU A 124 22.43 50.82 -28.91
C LEU A 124 22.95 49.37 -28.93
N GLY A 125 22.05 48.44 -28.64
CA GLY A 125 22.19 47.01 -28.91
C GLY A 125 20.87 46.28 -28.67
N PRO A 126 20.01 46.08 -29.68
CA PRO A 126 18.74 45.41 -29.52
C PRO A 126 18.94 43.89 -29.68
N GLN A 127 19.02 43.18 -28.57
CA GLN A 127 18.71 41.74 -28.57
C GLN A 127 17.47 41.51 -27.70
N SER A 128 16.34 41.63 -28.37
CA SER A 128 15.09 40.96 -28.00
C SER A 128 15.34 39.46 -28.01
N LEU A 129 15.71 38.91 -26.85
CA LEU A 129 15.56 37.49 -26.56
C LEU A 129 14.60 37.40 -25.38
N VAL A 130 13.31 37.28 -25.69
CA VAL A 130 12.30 36.86 -24.71
C VAL A 130 12.57 35.38 -24.43
N HIS A 131 13.61 35.12 -23.65
CA HIS A 131 13.78 33.84 -22.96
C HIS A 131 12.82 33.89 -21.77
N SER A 132 11.91 32.92 -21.71
CA SER A 132 11.12 32.63 -20.53
C SER A 132 12.04 32.64 -19.31
N ASP A 133 11.91 33.66 -18.45
CA ASP A 133 12.67 33.78 -17.21
C ASP A 133 12.42 32.55 -16.34
N VAL A 134 13.36 31.61 -16.41
CA VAL A 134 13.58 30.66 -15.32
C VAL A 134 14.16 31.52 -14.21
N ILE A 135 13.29 31.97 -13.30
CA ILE A 135 13.74 32.66 -12.09
C ILE A 135 14.58 31.67 -11.31
N ASP A 136 15.89 31.83 -11.41
CA ASP A 136 16.85 31.13 -10.59
C ASP A 136 16.81 31.73 -9.18
N TRP A 137 16.01 31.09 -8.31
CA TRP A 137 15.88 31.50 -6.91
C TRP A 137 17.19 31.38 -6.13
N SER A 138 18.19 30.64 -6.64
CA SER A 138 19.52 30.60 -6.04
C SER A 138 20.28 31.93 -6.22
N ALA A 139 19.99 32.69 -7.28
CA ALA A 139 20.58 34.01 -7.52
C ALA A 139 20.05 35.10 -6.55
N ILE A 140 18.90 34.87 -5.90
CA ILE A 140 18.32 35.75 -4.87
C ILE A 140 18.81 35.32 -3.45
N GLY A 141 19.82 34.45 -3.37
CA GLY A 141 20.42 34.03 -2.09
C GLY A 141 19.59 33.01 -1.32
N VAL A 142 18.64 32.33 -1.97
CA VAL A 142 17.89 31.24 -1.33
C VAL A 142 18.72 29.95 -1.39
N ASP A 143 19.45 29.69 -0.31
CA ASP A 143 20.16 28.42 -0.14
C ASP A 143 19.20 27.31 0.33
N TRP A 144 18.74 26.51 -0.62
CA TRP A 144 17.90 25.34 -0.36
C TRP A 144 18.62 24.25 0.44
N ALA A 145 19.95 24.16 0.34
CA ALA A 145 20.76 23.17 1.06
C ALA A 145 20.81 23.45 2.57
N SER A 146 20.75 24.72 2.97
CA SER A 146 20.67 25.13 4.38
C SER A 146 19.37 24.70 5.08
N LEU A 147 18.32 24.35 4.34
CA LEU A 147 17.03 23.90 4.89
C LEU A 147 16.91 22.37 5.02
N ARG A 148 17.98 21.60 4.75
CA ARG A 148 17.99 20.11 4.74
C ARG A 148 16.90 19.49 3.84
N LEU A 149 16.50 20.22 2.80
CA LEU A 149 15.76 19.66 1.67
C LEU A 149 16.85 19.12 0.73
N GLY A 150 17.01 17.80 0.69
CA GLY A 150 18.05 17.15 -0.12
C GLY A 150 17.97 17.48 -1.61
N ASP A 151 18.98 17.03 -2.35
CA ASP A 151 19.27 17.24 -3.78
C ASP A 151 18.13 16.98 -4.79
N ASP A 152 16.96 16.51 -4.33
CA ASP A 152 15.79 16.15 -5.17
C ASP A 152 15.09 17.36 -5.84
N PHE A 153 15.61 18.58 -5.69
CA PHE A 153 15.06 19.78 -6.32
C PHE A 153 15.85 20.29 -7.53
N SER A 154 17.03 19.73 -7.80
CA SER A 154 17.81 20.04 -9.00
C SER A 154 17.11 19.63 -10.30
N ASP A 155 16.11 18.75 -10.22
CA ASP A 155 15.42 18.14 -11.36
C ASP A 155 14.01 18.70 -11.62
N VAL A 156 13.55 19.70 -10.83
CA VAL A 156 12.26 20.38 -11.08
C VAL A 156 12.39 21.48 -12.17
N GLY A 157 13.50 21.47 -12.91
CA GLY A 157 13.85 22.43 -13.97
C GLY A 157 13.51 22.01 -15.41
N LEU A 158 12.83 20.87 -15.63
CA LEU A 158 12.45 20.41 -16.97
C LEU A 158 10.96 20.12 -17.10
N LEU A 159 10.12 21.14 -16.88
CA LEU A 159 8.75 21.12 -17.41
C LEU A 159 8.78 21.49 -18.90
N VAL A 160 9.09 20.49 -19.74
CA VAL A 160 8.73 20.54 -21.16
C VAL A 160 7.20 20.42 -21.23
N PRO A 161 6.48 21.36 -21.85
CA PRO A 161 5.04 21.19 -22.06
C PRO A 161 4.80 20.04 -23.06
N PRO A 162 3.87 19.11 -22.80
CA PRO A 162 3.47 18.15 -23.83
C PRO A 162 2.78 18.90 -24.96
N THR A 163 3.46 19.02 -26.10
CA THR A 163 2.83 19.40 -27.36
C THR A 163 1.83 18.31 -27.72
N GLY A 164 0.55 18.68 -27.73
CA GLY A 164 -0.50 17.80 -28.21
C GLY A 164 -0.32 17.49 -29.70
N GLU A 165 -0.24 16.21 -30.02
CA GLU A 165 -0.76 15.68 -31.27
C GLU A 165 -1.96 14.80 -30.94
N VAL A 166 -3.07 15.15 -31.58
CA VAL A 166 -4.38 14.54 -31.48
C VAL A 166 -4.49 13.48 -32.57
N VAL A 167 -5.38 12.51 -32.34
CA VAL A 167 -5.99 11.55 -33.28
C VAL A 167 -5.41 10.14 -33.22
N GLY A 168 -5.84 9.42 -32.18
CA GLY A 168 -5.92 7.96 -32.18
C GLY A 168 -7.13 7.48 -33.00
N GLU A 169 -6.91 6.37 -33.69
CA GLU A 169 -7.82 5.69 -34.58
C GLU A 169 -9.05 5.13 -33.86
N SER A 170 -10.21 5.31 -34.49
CA SER A 170 -11.49 4.71 -34.09
C SER A 170 -11.43 3.19 -34.24
N SER A 171 -11.62 2.46 -33.14
CA SER A 171 -12.02 1.05 -33.16
C SER A 171 -13.40 0.91 -32.53
N SER A 172 -14.41 0.76 -33.38
CA SER A 172 -15.78 0.44 -32.99
C SER A 172 -15.94 -1.08 -32.91
N ALA A 173 -16.30 -1.56 -31.72
CA ALA A 173 -16.81 -2.89 -31.48
C ALA A 173 -18.36 -2.89 -31.61
N ASN A 174 -18.90 -3.82 -32.38
CA ASN A 174 -20.27 -4.37 -32.31
C ASN A 174 -20.08 -5.90 -32.49
N VAL A 175 -20.34 -6.79 -31.53
CA VAL A 175 -21.62 -7.24 -30.92
C VAL A 175 -22.57 -7.90 -31.93
N GLU A 176 -22.64 -9.23 -31.82
CA GLU A 176 -23.77 -10.18 -32.02
C GLU A 176 -24.54 -10.22 -33.35
N HIS A 177 -24.43 -11.35 -34.08
CA HIS A 177 -25.43 -12.44 -34.09
C HIS A 177 -24.96 -13.67 -34.87
#